data_AF-A0A8S0GX55-F1
#
_entry.id   AF-A0A8S0GX55-F1
#
_cell.length_a   1.000
_cell.length_b   1.000
_cell.length_c   1.000
_cell.angle_alpha   90.00
_cell.angle_beta   90.00
_cell.angle_gamma   90.00
#
_symmetry.space_group_name_H-M   'P 1'
#
loop_
_entity.id
_entity.type
_entity.pdbx_description
1 polymer ?
#
loop_
_entity_poly.entity_id
_entity_poly.type
_entity_poly.pdbx_seq_one_letter_code
_entity_poly.pdbx_strand_id
1 'polypeptide(L)'
;MNLPPVLPDTTPALVNPLRLGQDDLRHFKERGFIKLRGLLTPAAILQLREQANSQLRPTSSGTSAHGDGFSRLTHRVTQVGILERLYRQPAFAQVLTRLSGCRLIMSEAQSFELGWDARALPGTTTR
;
A
#
# COMPACT_ATOMS: atom_id res chain seq x y z
N MET A 1 37.58 18.51 6.22
CA MET A 1 36.14 18.70 5.99
C MET A 1 35.39 17.85 7.00
N ASN A 2 34.74 18.48 7.99
CA ASN A 2 33.86 17.77 8.93
C ASN A 2 32.55 17.45 8.22
N LEU A 3 32.27 16.17 7.98
CA LEU A 3 30.93 15.73 7.58
C LEU A 3 30.00 15.97 8.78
N PRO A 4 28.82 16.58 8.60
CA PRO A 4 27.86 16.71 9.68
C PRO A 4 27.43 15.31 10.15
N PRO A 5 27.20 15.12 11.46
CA PRO A 5 26.70 13.85 11.97
C PRO A 5 25.36 13.56 11.31
N VAL A 6 25.26 12.41 10.64
CA VAL A 6 23.98 11.86 10.18
C VAL A 6 23.15 11.62 11.42
N LEU A 7 22.23 12.54 11.73
CA LEU A 7 21.20 12.31 12.74
C LEU A 7 20.55 10.96 12.42
N PRO A 8 20.37 10.06 13.41
CA PRO A 8 19.59 8.86 13.17
C PRO A 8 18.24 9.31 12.64
N ASP A 9 17.88 8.80 11.46
CA ASP A 9 16.59 9.04 10.84
C ASP A 9 15.54 8.48 11.81
N THR A 10 15.04 9.33 12.71
CA THR A 10 14.08 8.99 13.76
C THR A 10 12.68 8.72 13.18
N THR A 11 12.57 8.72 11.86
CA THR A 11 11.35 8.38 11.16
C THR A 11 11.03 6.89 11.41
N PRO A 12 9.86 6.57 11.99
CA PRO A 12 9.51 5.19 12.29
C PRO A 12 9.49 4.35 11.01
N ALA A 13 9.99 3.11 11.10
CA ALA A 13 9.92 2.16 10.00
C ALA A 13 8.45 1.93 9.61
N LEU A 14 8.15 2.04 8.32
CA LEU A 14 6.81 1.86 7.75
C LEU A 14 6.68 0.54 7.01
N VAL A 15 7.82 0.01 6.56
CA VAL A 15 7.93 -1.21 5.77
C VAL A 15 8.81 -2.20 6.51
N ASN A 16 8.28 -3.39 6.77
CA ASN A 16 9.05 -4.47 7.34
C ASN A 16 10.03 -5.01 6.29
N PRO A 17 11.28 -5.35 6.66
CA PRO A 17 12.15 -6.12 5.80
C PRO A 17 11.51 -7.47 5.46
N LEU A 18 11.25 -7.71 4.18
CA LEU A 18 10.75 -8.99 3.69
C LEU A 18 11.84 -9.72 2.92
N ARG A 19 12.01 -11.00 3.24
CA ARG A 19 12.87 -11.91 2.46
C ARG A 19 11.99 -12.68 1.48
N LEU A 20 12.16 -12.39 0.19
CA LEU A 20 11.49 -13.12 -0.87
C LEU A 20 12.30 -14.35 -1.28
N GLY A 21 11.66 -15.52 -1.22
CA GLY A 21 12.23 -16.78 -1.66
C GLY A 21 12.19 -16.94 -3.19
N GLN A 22 12.79 -18.02 -3.69
CA GLN A 22 12.75 -18.34 -5.12
C GLN A 22 11.33 -18.68 -5.59
N ASP A 23 10.52 -19.32 -4.74
CA ASP A 23 9.14 -19.65 -5.06
C ASP A 23 8.27 -18.40 -5.20
N ASP A 24 8.49 -17.37 -4.36
CA ASP A 24 7.81 -16.08 -4.48
C ASP A 24 8.08 -15.41 -5.83
N LEU A 25 9.36 -15.43 -6.25
CA LEU A 25 9.76 -14.89 -7.55
C LEU A 25 9.17 -15.68 -8.71
N ARG A 26 9.17 -17.01 -8.61
CA ARG A 26 8.56 -17.89 -9.63
C ARG A 26 7.07 -17.60 -9.75
N HIS A 27 6.34 -17.58 -8.63
CA HIS A 27 4.91 -17.28 -8.62
C HIS A 27 4.60 -15.89 -9.17
N PHE A 28 5.40 -14.87 -8.84
CA PHE A 28 5.22 -13.54 -9.40
C PHE A 28 5.37 -13.53 -10.92
N LYS A 29 6.40 -14.21 -11.45
CA LYS A 29 6.62 -14.33 -12.90
C LYS A 29 5.52 -15.11 -13.62
N GLU A 30 5.05 -16.21 -13.02
CA GLU A 30 4.04 -17.08 -13.64
C GLU A 30 2.62 -16.48 -13.57
N ARG A 31 2.28 -15.79 -12.48
CA ARG A 31 0.92 -15.31 -12.22
C ARG A 31 0.74 -13.83 -12.56
N GLY A 32 1.83 -13.08 -12.69
CA GLY A 32 1.81 -11.63 -12.86
C GLY A 32 1.48 -10.84 -11.58
N PHE A 33 1.25 -11.52 -10.45
CA PHE A 33 0.98 -10.87 -9.16
C PHE A 33 1.51 -11.71 -7.98
N ILE A 34 1.71 -11.06 -6.83
CA ILE A 34 2.09 -11.70 -5.56
C ILE A 34 1.44 -10.99 -4.37
N LYS A 35 1.09 -11.76 -3.33
CA LYS A 35 0.58 -11.21 -2.06
C LYS A 35 1.70 -11.15 -1.02
N LEU A 36 2.14 -9.95 -0.67
CA LEU A 36 3.18 -9.70 0.32
C LEU A 36 2.57 -9.52 1.72
N ARG A 37 2.50 -10.61 2.49
CA ARG A 37 1.99 -10.56 3.87
C ARG A 37 3.03 -9.89 4.78
N GLY A 38 2.58 -8.96 5.62
CA GLY A 38 3.44 -8.30 6.60
C GLY A 38 4.40 -7.28 6.00
N LEU A 39 4.19 -6.81 4.76
CA LEU A 39 5.02 -5.76 4.16
C LEU A 39 5.00 -4.47 4.98
N LEU A 40 3.84 -4.09 5.50
CA LEU A 40 3.65 -2.84 6.24
C LEU A 40 3.75 -3.06 7.74
N THR A 41 4.36 -2.12 8.46
CA THR A 41 4.33 -2.11 9.92
C THR A 41 2.92 -1.77 10.42
N PRO A 42 2.54 -2.18 11.64
CA PRO A 42 1.26 -1.78 12.22
C PRO A 42 1.05 -0.27 12.24
N ALA A 43 2.12 0.51 12.52
CA ALA A 43 2.09 1.97 12.49
C ALA A 43 1.80 2.54 11.10
N ALA A 44 2.38 1.95 10.04
CA ALA A 44 2.09 2.36 8.67
C ALA A 44 0.63 2.08 8.29
N ILE A 45 0.10 0.92 8.69
CA ILE A 45 -1.29 0.55 8.44
C ILE A 45 -2.24 1.57 9.11
N LEU A 46 -1.97 1.96 10.35
CA LEU A 46 -2.78 2.97 11.05
C LEU A 46 -2.75 4.33 10.33
N GLN A 47 -1.58 4.82 9.96
CA GLN A 47 -1.45 6.10 9.25
C GLN A 47 -2.10 6.06 7.86
N LEU A 48 -2.00 4.94 7.14
CA LEU A 48 -2.67 4.77 5.85
C LEU A 48 -4.20 4.76 6.00
N ARG A 49 -4.73 4.10 7.04
CA ARG A 49 -6.17 4.12 7.34
C ARG A 49 -6.67 5.50 7.69
N GLU A 50 -5.94 6.24 8.52
CA GLU A 50 -6.29 7.62 8.87
C GLU A 50 -6.28 8.52 7.63
N GLN A 51 -5.24 8.41 6.79
CA GLN A 51 -5.18 9.14 5.54
C GLN A 51 -6.34 8.77 4.61
N ALA A 52 -6.65 7.49 4.46
CA ALA A 52 -7.78 7.02 3.67
C ALA A 52 -9.09 7.63 4.20
N ASN A 53 -9.40 7.47 5.49
CA ASN A 53 -10.60 8.04 6.11
C ASN A 53 -10.72 9.55 5.93
N SER A 54 -9.60 10.28 5.98
CA SER A 54 -9.59 11.74 5.79
C SER A 54 -9.93 12.18 4.36
N GLN A 55 -9.54 11.37 3.37
CA GLN A 55 -9.71 11.66 1.95
C GLN A 55 -10.98 11.03 1.37
N LEU A 56 -11.47 9.96 1.99
CA LEU A 56 -12.67 9.21 1.65
C LEU A 56 -13.94 9.76 2.29
N ARG A 57 -13.98 11.08 2.59
CA ARG A 57 -15.20 11.71 3.07
C ARG A 57 -16.38 11.27 2.19
N PRO A 58 -17.46 10.73 2.77
CA PRO A 58 -18.54 10.14 2.02
C PRO A 58 -19.06 11.18 1.03
N THR A 59 -19.03 10.86 -0.25
CA THR A 59 -19.77 11.62 -1.25
C THR A 59 -21.23 11.56 -0.84
N SER A 60 -21.74 12.70 -0.39
CA SER A 60 -23.15 12.90 -0.04
C SER A 60 -24.02 12.32 -1.15
N SER A 61 -24.92 11.41 -0.76
CA SER A 61 -26.06 10.89 -1.51
C SER A 61 -26.27 11.49 -2.90
N GLY A 62 -25.76 10.82 -3.93
CA GLY A 62 -25.95 11.26 -5.32
C GLY A 62 -25.84 10.08 -6.26
N THR A 63 -26.98 9.43 -6.51
CA THR A 63 -27.25 8.45 -7.58
C THR A 63 -26.23 7.31 -7.72
N SER A 64 -26.66 6.13 -7.30
CA SER A 64 -25.92 4.88 -7.49
C SER A 64 -25.48 4.72 -8.95
N ALA A 65 -24.17 4.67 -9.15
CA ALA A 65 -23.53 4.38 -10.43
C ALA A 65 -22.63 3.15 -10.28
N HIS A 66 -22.45 2.38 -11.35
CA HIS A 66 -21.52 1.24 -11.39
C HIS A 66 -20.13 1.66 -10.87
N GLY A 67 -19.76 1.21 -9.67
CA GLY A 67 -18.53 1.64 -9.00
C GLY A 67 -18.69 1.91 -7.49
N ASP A 68 -19.91 1.97 -6.96
CA ASP A 68 -20.23 2.29 -5.55
C ASP A 68 -19.57 1.40 -4.47
N GLY A 69 -18.90 0.29 -4.84
CA GLY A 69 -18.18 -0.58 -3.91
C GLY A 69 -16.71 -0.21 -3.66
N PHE A 70 -16.18 0.79 -4.37
CA PHE A 70 -14.76 1.13 -4.33
C PHE A 70 -14.54 2.63 -4.23
N SER A 71 -13.68 3.02 -3.30
CA SER A 71 -13.18 4.38 -3.26
C SER A 71 -11.75 4.42 -3.78
N ARG A 72 -11.50 5.20 -4.85
CA ARG A 72 -10.19 5.37 -5.47
C ARG A 72 -9.48 6.60 -4.91
N LEU A 73 -8.30 6.40 -4.35
CA LEU A 73 -7.38 7.47 -3.96
C LEU A 73 -6.22 7.50 -4.96
N THR A 74 -6.19 8.56 -5.78
CA THR A 74 -5.11 8.77 -6.76
C THR A 74 -4.07 9.70 -6.13
N HIS A 75 -2.85 9.19 -5.96
CA HIS A 75 -1.75 9.93 -5.36
C HIS A 75 -0.68 10.22 -6.41
N ARG A 76 -0.47 11.52 -6.65
CA ARG A 76 0.67 11.99 -7.45
C ARG A 76 1.92 11.96 -6.59
N VAL A 77 3.07 11.61 -7.18
CA VAL A 77 4.38 11.53 -6.51
C VAL A 77 4.80 12.87 -5.88
N THR A 78 4.21 13.99 -6.32
CA THR A 78 4.43 15.33 -5.76
C THR A 78 3.69 15.59 -4.44
N GLN A 79 2.79 14.70 -4.00
CA GLN A 79 2.11 14.85 -2.72
C GLN A 79 2.98 14.34 -1.56
N VAL A 80 3.28 15.25 -0.63
CA VAL A 80 4.01 14.94 0.60
C VAL A 80 3.09 14.20 1.57
N GLY A 81 3.53 13.07 2.12
CA GLY A 81 2.68 12.27 3.02
C GLY A 81 3.23 10.89 3.39
N ILE A 82 2.38 10.03 3.98
CA ILE A 82 2.78 8.68 4.40
C ILE A 82 3.25 7.81 3.22
N LEU A 83 2.63 7.99 2.04
CA LEU A 83 2.96 7.22 0.84
C LEU A 83 4.35 7.57 0.30
N GLU A 84 4.71 8.85 0.25
CA GLU A 84 6.06 9.28 -0.12
C GLU A 84 7.11 8.68 0.83
N ARG A 85 6.84 8.73 2.14
CA ARG A 85 7.72 8.14 3.16
C ARG A 85 7.83 6.62 3.01
N LEU A 86 6.75 5.93 2.65
CA LEU A 86 6.72 4.49 2.40
C LEU A 86 7.58 4.12 1.18
N TYR A 87 7.44 4.84 0.07
CA TYR A 87 8.19 4.57 -1.16
C TYR A 87 9.68 4.87 -1.06
N ARG A 88 10.06 5.79 -0.17
CA ARG A 88 11.47 6.07 0.12
C ARG A 88 12.13 5.03 1.02
N GLN A 89 11.37 4.10 1.62
CA GLN A 89 11.96 3.12 2.52
C GLN A 89 12.83 2.10 1.76
N PRO A 90 14.08 1.87 2.19
CA PRO A 90 14.97 0.90 1.55
C PRO A 90 14.36 -0.51 1.47
N ALA A 91 13.64 -0.94 2.52
CA ALA A 91 12.98 -2.24 2.55
C ALA A 91 11.93 -2.38 1.42
N PHE A 92 11.21 -1.31 1.10
CA PHE A 92 10.26 -1.31 -0.01
C PHE A 92 10.96 -1.43 -1.37
N ALA A 93 12.00 -0.62 -1.57
CA ALA A 93 12.80 -0.65 -2.80
C ALA A 93 13.49 -2.01 -3.02
N GLN A 94 13.96 -2.65 -1.96
CA GLN A 94 14.57 -3.99 -2.01
C GLN A 94 13.57 -5.04 -2.49
N VAL A 95 12.36 -5.05 -1.93
CA VAL A 95 11.28 -5.96 -2.33
C VAL A 95 10.93 -5.78 -3.81
N LEU A 96 10.73 -4.55 -4.25
CA LEU A 96 10.42 -4.26 -5.65
C LEU A 96 11.55 -4.67 -6.58
N THR A 97 12.80 -4.30 -6.26
CA THR A 97 13.98 -4.67 -7.06
C THR A 97 14.14 -6.17 -7.18
N ARG A 98 13.83 -6.90 -6.10
CA ARG A 98 13.92 -8.35 -6.07
C ARG A 98 12.84 -9.02 -6.94
N LEU A 99 11.63 -8.46 -6.98
CA LEU A 99 10.53 -8.94 -7.82
C LEU A 99 10.73 -8.63 -9.31
N SER A 100 11.13 -7.39 -9.64
CA SER A 100 11.28 -6.93 -11.03
C SER A 100 12.63 -7.31 -11.64
N GLY A 101 13.65 -7.59 -10.83
CA GLY A 101 15.03 -7.77 -11.27
C GLY A 101 15.75 -6.47 -11.64
N CYS A 102 15.11 -5.32 -11.46
CA CYS A 102 15.67 -4.01 -11.78
C CYS A 102 15.18 -2.92 -10.82
N ARG A 103 15.92 -1.82 -10.71
CA ARG A 103 15.50 -0.69 -9.89
C ARG A 103 14.30 -0.01 -10.54
N LEU A 104 13.17 0.07 -9.82
CA LEU A 104 11.98 0.78 -10.28
C LEU A 104 11.98 2.23 -9.80
N ILE A 105 11.42 3.11 -10.61
CA ILE A 105 11.12 4.50 -10.27
C ILE A 105 9.61 4.62 -10.17
N MET A 106 9.13 5.08 -9.02
CA MET A 106 7.70 5.29 -8.80
C MET A 106 7.23 6.50 -9.61
N SER A 107 6.25 6.31 -10.49
CA SER A 107 5.66 7.37 -11.33
C SER A 107 4.29 7.84 -10.81
N GLU A 108 3.46 6.91 -10.33
CA GLU A 108 2.12 7.16 -9.81
C GLU A 108 1.76 6.08 -8.77
N ALA A 109 0.98 6.46 -7.77
CA ALA A 109 0.41 5.53 -6.81
C ALA A 109 -1.11 5.64 -6.80
N GLN A 110 -1.78 4.49 -6.92
CA GLN A 110 -3.23 4.40 -6.76
C GLN A 110 -3.55 3.41 -5.66
N SER A 111 -4.39 3.84 -4.73
CA SER A 111 -4.86 3.03 -3.61
C SER A 111 -6.37 2.88 -3.72
N PHE A 112 -6.87 1.68 -3.44
CA PHE A 112 -8.28 1.37 -3.44
C PHE A 112 -8.65 0.80 -2.07
N GLU A 113 -9.73 1.32 -1.48
CA GLU A 113 -10.38 0.65 -0.36
C GLU A 113 -11.49 -0.25 -0.91
N LEU A 114 -11.47 -1.52 -0.50
CA LEU A 114 -12.57 -2.45 -0.76
C LEU A 114 -13.54 -2.33 0.42
N GLY A 115 -14.74 -1.81 0.15
CA GLY A 115 -15.86 -1.96 1.08
C GLY A 115 -16.21 -3.44 1.19
N TRP A 116 -15.73 -4.12 2.23
CA TRP A 116 -16.22 -5.45 2.56
C TRP A 116 -17.60 -5.30 3.19
N ASP A 117 -18.65 -5.46 2.39
CA ASP A 117 -20.01 -5.58 2.90
C ASP A 117 -20.27 -7.05 3.25
N ALA A 118 -20.12 -7.41 4.53
CA ALA A 118 -20.28 -8.78 5.03
C ALA A 118 -21.68 -9.37 4.77
N ARG A 119 -22.64 -8.55 4.33
CA ARG A 119 -24.02 -8.95 4.00
C ARG A 119 -24.22 -9.40 2.54
N ALA A 120 -23.20 -9.27 1.68
CA ALA A 120 -23.32 -9.59 0.26
C ALA A 120 -23.01 -11.06 -0.10
N LEU A 121 -22.93 -11.96 0.88
CA LEU A 121 -22.89 -13.41 0.61
C LEU A 121 -24.33 -13.96 0.56
N PRO A 122 -24.82 -14.42 -0.60
CA PRO A 122 -26.05 -15.20 -0.63
C PRO A 122 -25.75 -16.57 -0.01
N GLY A 123 -26.23 -16.81 1.22
CA GLY A 123 -26.15 -18.16 1.78
C GLY A 123 -26.19 -18.37 3.29
N THR A 124 -26.27 -17.36 4.14
CA THR A 124 -26.41 -17.60 5.60
C THR A 124 -27.78 -17.17 6.12
N THR A 125 -28.83 -17.84 5.63
CA THR A 125 -30.06 -18.05 6.41
C THR A 125 -29.87 -19.34 7.19
N THR A 126 -29.42 -19.23 8.43
CA THR A 126 -29.57 -20.31 9.41
C THR A 126 -30.92 -20.12 10.09
N ARG A 127 -31.77 -21.14 9.96
CA ARG A 127 -33.01 -21.32 10.72
C ARG A 127 -32.76 -21.31 12.23
#